data_AF-A0A2A2I8U0-F1
#
_entry.id   AF-A0A2A2I8U0-F1
#
_cell.length_a   1.000
_cell.length_b   1.000
_cell.length_c   1.000
_cell.angle_alpha   90.00
_cell.angle_beta   90.00
_cell.angle_gamma   90.00
#
_symmetry.space_group_name_H-M   'P 1'
#
loop_
_entity.id
_entity.type
_entity.pdbx_description
1 polymer ?
#
loop_
_entity_poly.entity_id
_entity_poly.type
_entity_poly.pdbx_seq_one_letter_code
_entity_poly.pdbx_strand_id
1 'polypeptide(L)'
;MLRVFLYLISIVSANVITAAIMPLEIGIFIIPMGTFLIGATFIFRDLVQNKYGRGQTYLFIITALVLSGVVSSLLGDSLMIVTASALSFIISETADTEIYTRLKLPIAWRVFYSGIVGGLLDSVVFVIVGLSPLGAGFIPWEAVPAAILGQVIAKTVIQLIGALVLNQVYVVKARRVSMG
;
A
#
# COMPACT_ATOMS: atom_id res chain seq x y z
N MET A 1 12.32 13.86 -6.29
CA MET A 1 11.99 14.34 -4.94
C MET A 1 10.49 14.22 -4.69
N LEU A 2 9.60 14.88 -5.44
CA LEU A 2 8.14 14.78 -5.21
C LEU A 2 7.60 13.34 -5.10
N ARG A 3 7.98 12.42 -5.99
CA ARG A 3 7.52 11.01 -5.94
C ARG A 3 7.90 10.29 -4.64
N VAL A 4 9.13 10.52 -4.18
CA VAL A 4 9.63 9.93 -2.93
C VAL A 4 8.90 10.55 -1.75
N PHE A 5 8.72 11.87 -1.75
CA PHE A 5 7.94 12.55 -0.71
C PHE A 5 6.51 12.00 -0.61
N LEU A 6 5.79 11.90 -1.73
CA LEU A 6 4.43 11.34 -1.78
C LEU A 6 4.38 9.89 -1.28
N TYR A 7 5.36 9.08 -1.67
CA TYR A 7 5.51 7.72 -1.18
C TYR A 7 5.71 7.67 0.34
N LEU A 8 6.70 8.39 0.87
CA LEU A 8 6.99 8.41 2.31
C LEU A 8 5.82 8.93 3.14
N ILE A 9 5.21 10.06 2.74
CA ILE A 9 4.10 10.64 3.48
C ILE A 9 2.86 9.73 3.44
N SER A 10 2.60 9.05 2.31
CA SER A 10 1.46 8.13 2.21
C SER A 10 1.53 6.99 3.22
N ILE A 11 2.72 6.45 3.49
CA ILE A 11 2.93 5.35 4.44
C ILE A 11 2.75 5.83 5.87
N VAL A 12 3.42 6.93 6.21
CA VAL A 12 3.32 7.52 7.55
C VAL A 12 1.87 7.88 7.84
N SER A 13 1.19 8.57 6.92
CA SER A 13 -0.22 8.92 7.07
C SER A 13 -1.13 7.68 7.11
N ALA A 14 -0.85 6.63 6.34
CA ALA A 14 -1.65 5.41 6.38
C ALA A 14 -1.60 4.73 7.75
N ASN A 15 -0.41 4.64 8.36
CA ASN A 15 -0.25 4.04 9.68
C ASN A 15 -0.90 4.91 10.77
N VAL A 16 -0.67 6.22 10.74
CA VAL A 16 -1.32 7.16 11.68
C VAL A 16 -2.84 7.08 11.58
N ILE A 17 -3.40 7.08 10.37
CA ILE A 17 -4.85 6.98 10.15
C ILE A 17 -5.39 5.62 10.63
N THR A 18 -4.64 4.54 10.40
CA THR A 18 -5.04 3.20 10.86
C THR A 18 -5.10 3.12 12.38
N ALA A 19 -4.19 3.78 13.09
CA ALA A 19 -4.17 3.81 14.54
C ALA A 19 -5.19 4.80 15.14
N ALA A 20 -5.42 5.94 14.48
CA ALA A 20 -6.20 7.05 15.03
C ALA A 20 -7.69 7.03 14.66
N ILE A 21 -8.07 6.40 13.54
CA ILE A 21 -9.43 6.48 13.00
C ILE A 21 -10.09 5.10 13.03
N MET A 22 -11.32 5.05 13.53
CA MET A 22 -12.12 3.83 13.55
C MET A 22 -12.23 3.22 12.14
N PRO A 23 -12.18 1.88 12.02
CA PRO A 23 -12.38 1.21 10.74
C PRO A 23 -13.73 1.58 10.11
N LEU A 24 -13.75 1.61 8.78
CA LEU A 24 -14.98 1.68 8.02
C LEU A 24 -15.66 0.32 8.02
N GLU A 25 -16.88 0.28 8.53
CA GLU A 25 -17.72 -0.90 8.55
C GLU A 25 -18.79 -0.81 7.45
N ILE A 26 -18.78 -1.75 6.50
CA ILE A 26 -19.79 -1.84 5.43
C ILE A 26 -20.34 -3.27 5.45
N GLY A 27 -21.48 -3.46 6.10
CA GLY A 27 -22.04 -4.80 6.29
C GLY A 27 -21.06 -5.69 7.06
N ILE A 28 -20.58 -6.76 6.42
CA ILE A 28 -19.60 -7.69 7.02
C ILE A 28 -18.14 -7.24 6.87
N PHE A 29 -17.88 -6.21 6.06
CA PHE A 29 -16.53 -5.77 5.75
C PHE A 29 -16.03 -4.79 6.80
N ILE A 30 -14.84 -5.06 7.35
CA ILE A 30 -14.12 -4.17 8.28
C ILE A 30 -12.86 -3.69 7.57
N ILE A 31 -12.78 -2.39 7.28
CA ILE A 31 -11.72 -1.79 6.47
C ILE A 31 -11.05 -0.67 7.28
N PRO A 32 -9.82 -0.86 7.78
CA PRO A 32 -9.06 0.21 8.40
C PRO A 32 -8.90 1.39 7.44
N MET A 33 -9.09 2.62 7.90
CA MET A 33 -9.10 3.78 7.01
C MET A 33 -7.77 4.02 6.29
N GLY A 34 -6.64 3.57 6.87
CA GLY A 34 -5.34 3.64 6.20
C GLY A 34 -5.22 2.76 4.96
N THR A 35 -6.10 1.75 4.80
CA THR A 35 -6.14 0.84 3.63
C THR A 35 -6.16 1.59 2.31
N PHE A 36 -6.93 2.69 2.24
CA PHE A 36 -7.04 3.50 1.01
C PHE A 36 -5.73 4.20 0.67
N LEU A 37 -5.01 4.70 1.68
CA LEU A 37 -3.69 5.28 1.50
C LEU A 37 -2.64 4.22 1.17
N ILE A 38 -2.69 3.03 1.79
CA ILE A 38 -1.82 1.91 1.41
C ILE A 38 -2.02 1.52 -0.07
N GLY A 39 -3.27 1.51 -0.55
CA GLY A 39 -3.56 1.35 -1.96
C GLY A 39 -2.83 2.39 -2.84
N ALA A 40 -2.77 3.65 -2.40
CA ALA A 40 -2.03 4.69 -3.10
C ALA A 40 -0.50 4.56 -2.97
N THR A 41 -0.02 4.07 -1.82
CA THR A 41 1.39 3.85 -1.53
C THR A 41 2.05 2.96 -2.58
N PHE A 42 1.42 1.83 -2.93
CA PHE A 42 1.95 0.93 -3.97
C PHE A 42 2.12 1.65 -5.32
N ILE A 43 1.16 2.50 -5.70
CA ILE A 43 1.26 3.31 -6.92
C ILE A 43 2.46 4.26 -6.82
N PHE A 44 2.61 4.97 -5.70
CA PHE A 44 3.72 5.91 -5.52
C PHE A 44 5.07 5.21 -5.50
N ARG A 45 5.12 4.01 -4.91
CA ARG A 45 6.33 3.21 -4.92
C ARG A 45 6.73 2.81 -6.33
N ASP A 46 5.80 2.33 -7.14
CA ASP A 46 6.09 1.99 -8.53
C ASP A 46 6.58 3.20 -9.33
N LEU A 47 6.03 4.38 -9.06
CA LEU A 47 6.50 5.62 -9.66
C LEU A 47 7.90 6.03 -9.18
N VAL A 48 8.24 5.73 -7.93
CA VAL A 48 9.60 5.86 -7.37
C VAL A 48 10.53 4.87 -8.06
N GLN A 49 10.17 3.60 -8.14
CA GLN A 49 10.95 2.54 -8.79
C GLN A 49 11.17 2.82 -10.27
N ASN A 50 10.15 3.30 -10.97
CA ASN A 50 10.26 3.70 -12.37
C ASN A 50 11.23 4.87 -12.59
N LYS A 51 11.47 5.71 -11.57
CA LYS A 51 12.39 6.86 -11.66
C LYS A 51 13.80 6.55 -11.15
N TYR A 52 13.90 5.79 -10.06
CA TYR A 52 15.13 5.62 -9.29
C TYR A 52 15.70 4.20 -9.36
N GLY A 53 14.94 3.26 -9.95
CA GLY A 53 15.34 1.86 -10.06
C GLY A 53 15.05 1.03 -8.81
N ARG A 54 15.16 -0.29 -8.98
CA ARG A 54 14.84 -1.30 -7.95
C ARG A 54 15.69 -1.16 -6.69
N GLY A 55 17.01 -1.02 -6.81
CA GLY A 55 17.92 -0.92 -5.66
C GLY A 55 17.58 0.26 -4.74
N GLN A 56 17.31 1.43 -5.32
CA GLN A 56 17.02 2.63 -4.52
C GLN A 56 15.62 2.58 -3.91
N THR A 57 14.70 1.84 -4.53
CA THR A 57 13.36 1.62 -4.00
C THR A 57 13.42 0.88 -2.67
N TYR A 58 14.30 -0.12 -2.52
CA TYR A 58 14.53 -0.79 -1.24
C TYR A 58 15.03 0.15 -0.15
N LEU A 59 15.93 1.09 -0.49
CA LEU A 59 16.36 2.11 0.47
C LEU A 59 15.19 3.01 0.90
N PHE A 60 14.29 3.36 -0.01
CA PHE A 60 13.11 4.15 0.32
C PHE A 60 12.07 3.36 1.14
N ILE A 61 11.91 2.05 0.91
CA ILE A 61 11.09 1.17 1.75
C ILE A 61 11.61 1.18 3.19
N ILE A 62 12.91 0.97 3.39
CA ILE A 62 13.54 1.00 4.73
C ILE A 62 13.36 2.38 5.37
N THR A 63 13.59 3.44 4.60
CA THR A 63 13.41 4.82 5.09
C THR A 63 11.97 5.06 5.55
N ALA A 64 10.98 4.60 4.79
CA ALA A 64 9.58 4.76 5.14
C ALA A 64 9.21 3.99 6.42
N LEU A 65 9.73 2.78 6.59
CA LEU A 65 9.53 1.96 7.79
C LEU A 65 10.09 2.65 9.03
N VAL A 66 11.32 3.17 8.94
CA VAL A 66 11.95 3.90 10.04
C VAL A 66 11.15 5.16 10.38
N LEU A 67 10.79 5.97 9.38
CA LEU A 67 10.01 7.18 9.60
C LEU A 67 8.64 6.88 10.20
N SER A 68 7.96 5.85 9.68
CA SER A 68 6.66 5.45 10.21
C SER A 68 6.76 4.94 11.64
N GLY A 69 7.79 4.13 11.96
CA GLY A 69 8.00 3.65 13.33
C GLY A 69 8.30 4.79 14.30
N VAL A 70 9.09 5.79 13.89
CA VAL A 70 9.35 6.99 14.70
C VAL A 70 8.08 7.80 14.93
N VAL A 71 7.27 8.03 13.89
CA VAL A 71 6.02 8.79 14.06
C VAL A 71 5.05 8.03 14.95
N SER A 72 4.88 6.72 14.75
CA SER A 72 4.02 5.90 15.60
C SER A 72 4.48 5.86 17.06
N SER A 73 5.79 5.83 17.34
CA SER A 73 6.29 5.87 18.71
C SER A 73 6.04 7.23 19.38
N LEU A 74 6.15 8.33 18.63
CA LEU A 74 5.85 9.68 19.12
C LEU A 74 4.35 9.87 19.41
N LEU A 75 3.48 9.21 18.66
CA LEU A 75 2.02 9.28 18.84
C LEU A 75 1.49 8.28 19.88
N GLY A 76 2.32 7.34 20.34
CA GLY A 76 1.92 6.33 21.32
C GLY A 76 1.05 5.22 20.73
N ASP A 77 1.21 4.91 19.45
CA ASP A 77 0.47 3.83 18.79
C ASP A 77 0.78 2.47 19.43
N SER A 78 -0.18 1.54 19.35
CA SER A 78 0.01 0.17 19.86
C SER A 78 1.19 -0.52 19.16
N LEU A 79 2.17 -0.99 19.93
CA LEU A 79 3.35 -1.69 19.41
C LEU A 79 2.98 -2.90 18.54
N MET A 80 1.87 -3.58 18.86
CA MET A 80 1.37 -4.71 18.06
C MET A 80 0.93 -4.25 16.67
N ILE A 81 0.15 -3.16 16.58
CA ILE A 81 -0.30 -2.62 15.29
C ILE A 81 0.89 -2.10 14.47
N VAL A 82 1.82 -1.40 15.12
CA VAL A 82 3.02 -0.87 14.45
C VAL A 82 3.88 -1.99 13.87
N THR A 83 4.13 -3.05 14.65
CA THR A 83 4.92 -4.20 14.20
C THR A 83 4.21 -5.02 13.13
N ALA A 84 2.89 -5.22 13.25
CA ALA A 84 2.07 -5.88 12.23
C ALA A 84 2.07 -5.08 10.91
N SER A 85 1.88 -3.77 10.96
CA SER A 85 1.97 -2.88 9.79
C SER A 85 3.37 -2.92 9.17
N ALA A 86 4.43 -2.88 9.98
CA ALA A 86 5.80 -2.95 9.47
C ALA A 86 6.06 -4.29 8.74
N LEU A 87 5.60 -5.40 9.31
CA LEU A 87 5.75 -6.72 8.73
C LEU A 87 4.96 -6.86 7.42
N SER A 88 3.68 -6.46 7.42
CA SER A 88 2.83 -6.50 6.23
C SER A 88 3.44 -5.66 5.12
N PHE A 89 3.89 -4.46 5.45
CA PHE A 89 4.50 -3.51 4.53
C PHE A 89 5.79 -4.04 3.89
N ILE A 90 6.72 -4.60 4.68
CA ILE A 90 7.96 -5.19 4.16
C ILE A 90 7.64 -6.29 3.13
N ILE A 91 6.73 -7.20 3.48
CA ILE A 91 6.37 -8.33 2.64
C ILE A 91 5.70 -7.85 1.36
N SER A 92 4.68 -6.99 1.48
CA SER A 92 3.92 -6.50 0.33
C SER A 92 4.76 -5.64 -0.61
N GLU A 93 5.56 -4.72 -0.07
CA GLU A 93 6.38 -3.83 -0.90
C GLU A 93 7.50 -4.58 -1.60
N THR A 94 8.09 -5.57 -0.94
CA THR A 94 9.08 -6.44 -1.58
C THR A 94 8.43 -7.21 -2.72
N ALA A 95 7.31 -7.88 -2.47
CA ALA A 95 6.62 -8.68 -3.48
C ALA A 95 6.21 -7.84 -4.69
N ASP A 96 5.58 -6.69 -4.46
CA ASP A 96 5.16 -5.82 -5.54
C ASP A 96 6.39 -5.22 -6.26
N THR A 97 7.50 -4.86 -5.57
CA THR A 97 8.74 -4.36 -6.21
C THR A 97 9.31 -5.39 -7.20
N GLU A 98 9.29 -6.64 -6.77
CA GLU A 98 9.75 -7.79 -7.52
C GLU A 98 8.84 -8.10 -8.72
N ILE A 99 7.52 -8.05 -8.54
CA ILE A 99 6.54 -8.28 -9.61
C ILE A 99 6.61 -7.15 -10.63
N TYR A 100 6.56 -5.89 -10.17
CA TYR A 100 6.65 -4.72 -11.03
C TYR A 100 7.90 -4.78 -11.91
N THR A 101 9.05 -5.17 -11.36
CA THR A 101 10.32 -5.30 -12.12
C THR A 101 10.21 -6.32 -13.25
N ARG A 102 9.56 -7.46 -13.02
CA ARG A 102 9.52 -8.60 -13.96
C ARG A 102 8.44 -8.47 -15.02
N LEU A 103 7.37 -7.73 -14.76
CA LEU A 103 6.27 -7.55 -15.69
C LEU A 103 6.69 -6.75 -16.93
N LYS A 104 6.50 -7.35 -18.11
CA LYS A 104 6.74 -6.73 -19.43
C LYS A 104 5.43 -6.17 -20.00
N LEU A 105 4.84 -5.23 -19.28
CA LEU A 105 3.56 -4.59 -19.64
C LEU A 105 3.72 -3.06 -19.71
N PRO A 106 2.77 -2.32 -20.30
CA PRO A 106 2.71 -0.87 -20.15
C PRO A 106 2.66 -0.47 -18.67
N ILE A 107 3.23 0.69 -18.32
CA ILE A 107 3.41 1.11 -16.92
C ILE A 107 2.13 1.02 -16.08
N ALA A 108 0.99 1.46 -16.64
CA ALA A 108 -0.31 1.40 -15.96
C ALA A 108 -0.68 -0.03 -15.51
N TRP A 109 -0.46 -1.02 -16.37
CA TRP A 109 -0.78 -2.41 -16.07
C TRP A 109 0.26 -3.06 -15.17
N ARG A 110 1.53 -2.66 -15.27
CA ARG A 110 2.56 -3.08 -14.30
C ARG A 110 2.15 -2.68 -12.89
N VAL A 111 1.79 -1.41 -12.70
CA VAL A 111 1.29 -0.87 -11.42
C VAL A 111 0.08 -1.63 -10.92
N PHE A 112 -0.92 -1.83 -11.79
CA PHE A 112 -2.14 -2.51 -11.40
C PHE A 112 -1.90 -3.93 -10.89
N TYR A 113 -1.16 -4.75 -11.64
CA TYR A 113 -0.96 -6.15 -11.28
C TYR A 113 -0.01 -6.33 -10.11
N SER A 114 1.06 -5.53 -10.05
CA SER A 114 1.98 -5.59 -8.91
C SER A 114 1.27 -5.12 -7.62
N GLY A 115 0.51 -4.03 -7.71
CA GLY A 115 -0.30 -3.49 -6.63
C GLY A 115 -1.42 -4.41 -6.12
N ILE A 116 -2.03 -5.22 -6.98
CA ILE A 116 -2.99 -6.26 -6.54
C ILE A 116 -2.29 -7.29 -5.65
N VAL A 117 -1.12 -7.78 -6.07
CA VAL A 117 -0.40 -8.80 -5.29
C VAL A 117 0.16 -8.22 -4.00
N GLY A 118 0.73 -7.01 -4.06
CA GLY A 118 1.15 -6.26 -2.87
C GLY A 118 -0.02 -6.04 -1.92
N GLY A 119 -1.15 -5.55 -2.41
CA GLY A 119 -2.35 -5.30 -1.62
C GLY A 119 -2.97 -6.56 -1.01
N LEU A 120 -2.91 -7.70 -1.70
CA LEU A 120 -3.33 -8.99 -1.15
C LEU A 120 -2.44 -9.40 0.02
N LEU A 121 -1.12 -9.39 -0.18
CA LEU A 121 -0.17 -9.79 0.85
C LEU A 121 -0.24 -8.87 2.06
N ASP A 122 -0.32 -7.56 1.86
CA ASP A 122 -0.48 -6.59 2.94
C ASP A 122 -1.75 -6.88 3.75
N SER A 123 -2.90 -7.04 3.07
CA SER A 123 -4.17 -7.28 3.75
C SER A 123 -4.18 -8.58 4.53
N VAL A 124 -3.65 -9.67 3.95
CA VAL A 124 -3.58 -10.97 4.62
C VAL A 124 -2.68 -10.89 5.85
N VAL A 125 -1.46 -10.38 5.70
CA VAL A 125 -0.49 -10.32 6.80
C VAL A 125 -0.98 -9.36 7.89
N PHE A 126 -1.44 -8.17 7.53
CA PHE A 126 -1.88 -7.17 8.50
C PHE A 126 -3.12 -7.63 9.28
N VAL A 127 -4.11 -8.23 8.62
CA VAL A 127 -5.31 -8.72 9.33
C VAL A 127 -4.95 -9.88 10.25
N ILE A 128 -4.17 -10.86 9.78
CA ILE A 128 -3.83 -12.04 10.58
C ILE A 128 -2.93 -11.67 11.75
N VAL A 129 -1.87 -10.88 11.52
CA VAL A 129 -0.88 -10.57 12.57
C VAL A 129 -1.32 -9.39 13.44
N GLY A 130 -2.03 -8.41 12.87
CA GLY A 130 -2.43 -7.19 13.56
C GLY A 130 -3.82 -7.26 14.17
N LEU A 131 -4.85 -7.52 13.36
CA LEU A 131 -6.25 -7.35 13.79
C LEU A 131 -6.86 -8.59 14.43
N SER A 132 -6.41 -9.79 14.04
CA SER A 132 -6.98 -11.05 14.53
C SER A 132 -6.68 -11.29 16.02
N PRO A 133 -7.28 -12.33 16.65
CA PRO A 133 -6.98 -12.72 18.02
C PRO A 133 -5.51 -13.11 18.27
N LEU A 134 -4.73 -13.37 17.22
CA LEU A 134 -3.28 -13.60 17.32
C LEU A 134 -2.51 -12.32 17.69
N GLY A 135 -3.02 -11.16 17.24
CA GLY A 135 -2.39 -9.86 17.39
C GLY A 135 -3.04 -9.01 18.48
N ALA A 136 -3.66 -7.90 18.05
CA ALA A 136 -4.36 -6.98 18.92
C ALA A 136 -5.77 -7.44 19.33
N GLY A 137 -6.32 -8.48 18.66
CA GLY A 137 -7.63 -9.04 19.01
C GLY A 137 -8.82 -8.11 18.74
N PHE A 138 -8.71 -7.23 17.74
CA PHE A 138 -9.79 -6.31 17.37
C PHE A 138 -10.97 -7.01 16.69
N ILE A 139 -10.71 -8.11 15.98
CA ILE A 139 -11.75 -8.88 15.29
C ILE A 139 -11.67 -10.37 15.64
N PRO A 140 -12.80 -11.09 15.68
CA PRO A 140 -12.81 -12.54 15.86
C PRO A 140 -12.39 -13.27 14.58
N TRP A 141 -12.02 -14.56 14.69
CA TRP A 141 -11.52 -15.35 13.56
C TRP A 141 -12.54 -15.46 12.41
N GLU A 142 -13.82 -15.47 12.74
CA GLU A 142 -14.93 -15.54 11.79
C GLU A 142 -15.02 -14.29 10.91
N ALA A 143 -14.56 -13.13 11.42
CA ALA A 143 -14.55 -11.87 10.68
C ALA A 143 -13.26 -11.65 9.85
N VAL A 144 -12.21 -12.45 10.08
CA VAL A 144 -10.91 -12.32 9.39
C VAL A 144 -11.05 -12.42 7.86
N PRO A 145 -11.76 -13.40 7.28
CA PRO A 145 -11.91 -13.47 5.82
C PRO A 145 -12.59 -12.23 5.24
N ALA A 146 -13.62 -11.71 5.91
CA ALA A 146 -14.34 -10.53 5.47
C ALA A 146 -13.45 -9.26 5.58
N ALA A 147 -12.68 -9.10 6.66
CA ALA A 147 -11.73 -8.00 6.80
C ALA A 147 -10.65 -8.02 5.70
N ILE A 148 -10.09 -9.19 5.40
CA ILE A 148 -9.12 -9.35 4.29
C ILE A 148 -9.77 -8.96 2.97
N LEU A 149 -10.95 -9.52 2.65
CA LEU A 149 -11.64 -9.24 1.40
C LEU A 149 -11.99 -7.75 1.26
N GLY A 150 -12.48 -7.11 2.31
CA GLY A 150 -12.80 -5.69 2.32
C GLY A 150 -11.58 -4.83 1.98
N GLN A 151 -10.43 -5.13 2.60
CA GLN A 151 -9.19 -4.41 2.32
C GLN A 151 -8.66 -4.67 0.90
N VAL A 152 -8.71 -5.92 0.43
CA VAL A 152 -8.28 -6.29 -0.92
C VAL A 152 -9.13 -5.58 -1.98
N ILE A 153 -10.45 -5.54 -1.80
CA ILE A 153 -11.37 -4.82 -2.69
C ILE A 153 -11.02 -3.33 -2.71
N ALA A 154 -10.90 -2.71 -1.53
CA ALA A 154 -10.57 -1.28 -1.42
C ALA A 154 -9.24 -0.95 -2.11
N LYS A 155 -8.18 -1.70 -1.83
CA LYS A 155 -6.86 -1.53 -2.46
C LYS A 155 -6.92 -1.75 -3.97
N THR A 156 -7.64 -2.77 -4.44
CA THR A 156 -7.79 -3.07 -5.87
C THR A 156 -8.52 -1.94 -6.62
N VAL A 157 -9.55 -1.35 -6.01
CA VAL A 157 -10.24 -0.18 -6.59
C VAL A 157 -9.28 1.01 -6.70
N ILE A 158 -8.51 1.32 -5.66
CA ILE A 158 -7.50 2.39 -5.70
C ILE A 158 -6.44 2.10 -6.77
N GLN A 159 -5.97 0.85 -6.88
CA GLN A 159 -5.03 0.42 -7.92
C GLN A 159 -5.59 0.60 -9.32
N LEU A 160 -6.85 0.24 -9.55
CA LEU A 160 -7.51 0.40 -10.84
C LEU A 160 -7.61 1.89 -11.21
N ILE A 161 -8.05 2.73 -10.27
CA ILE A 161 -8.13 4.19 -10.49
C ILE A 161 -6.74 4.74 -10.83
N GLY A 162 -5.72 4.37 -10.05
CA GLY A 162 -4.33 4.78 -10.30
C GLY A 162 -3.82 4.35 -11.67
N ALA A 163 -4.05 3.10 -12.06
CA ALA A 163 -3.67 2.57 -13.36
C ALA A 163 -4.37 3.30 -14.51
N LEU A 164 -5.67 3.60 -14.39
CA LEU A 164 -6.42 4.35 -15.40
C LEU A 164 -5.89 5.78 -15.55
N VAL A 165 -5.62 6.47 -14.43
CA VAL A 165 -5.03 7.81 -14.44
C VAL A 165 -3.64 7.79 -15.10
N LEU A 166 -2.80 6.82 -14.74
CA LEU A 166 -1.48 6.67 -15.37
C LEU A 166 -1.61 6.39 -16.86
N ASN A 167 -2.51 5.50 -17.26
CA ASN A 167 -2.74 5.19 -18.68
C ASN A 167 -3.09 6.46 -19.46
N GLN A 168 -4.02 7.27 -18.96
CA GLN A 168 -4.37 8.55 -19.59
C GLN A 168 -3.18 9.51 -19.72
N VAL A 169 -2.40 9.68 -18.64
CA VAL A 169 -1.22 10.57 -18.64
C VAL A 169 -0.19 10.14 -19.68
N TYR A 170 0.10 8.84 -19.75
CA TYR A 170 1.09 8.31 -20.69
C TYR A 170 0.59 8.30 -22.15
N VAL A 171 -0.70 8.02 -22.39
CA VAL A 171 -1.32 8.12 -23.71
C VAL A 171 -1.31 9.56 -24.22
N VAL A 172 -1.68 10.53 -23.38
CA VAL A 172 -1.66 11.96 -23.75
C VAL A 172 -0.23 12.42 -24.05
N LYS A 173 0.76 11.98 -23.26
CA LYS A 173 2.16 12.31 -23.50
C LYS A 173 2.66 11.75 -24.83
N ALA A 174 2.30 10.51 -25.18
CA ALA A 174 2.67 9.90 -26.45
C ALA A 174 2.10 10.68 -27.65
N ARG A 175 0.83 11.11 -27.58
CA ARG A 175 0.19 11.91 -28.64
C ARG A 175 0.85 13.27 -28.86
N ARG A 176 1.27 13.96 -27.79
CA ARG A 176 1.98 15.25 -27.92
C ARG A 176 3.33 15.11 -28.61
N VAL A 177 4.05 14.02 -28.36
CA VAL A 177 5.34 13.76 -29.01
C VAL A 177 5.18 13.44 -30.49
N SER A 178 4.08 12.78 -30.90
CA SER A 178 3.82 12.50 -32.33
C SER A 178 3.37 13.70 -33.17
N MET A 179 3.00 14.82 -32.53
CA MET A 179 2.45 16.01 -33.19
C MET A 179 3.44 17.18 -33.26
N GLY A 180 4.63 17.07 -32.66
CA GLY A 180 5.70 18.08 -32.69
C GLY A 180 6.93 17.54 -33.36
#